data_AF-A0A4R2BY58-F1
#
_entry.id   AF-A0A4R2BY58-F1
#
_cell.length_a   1.000
_cell.length_b   1.000
_cell.length_c   1.000
_cell.angle_alpha   90.00
_cell.angle_beta   90.00
_cell.angle_gamma   90.00
#
_symmetry.space_group_name_H-M   'P 1'
#
loop_
_entity.id
_entity.type
_entity.pdbx_description
1 polymer ?
#
loop_
_entity_poly.entity_id
_entity_poly.type
_entity_poly.pdbx_seq_one_letter_code
_entity_poly.pdbx_strand_id
1 'polypeptide(L)'
;MSDLDQAAPPSAPRGRRVVDSQRFRVELEQQRRFRLEQLTQLVCDTTAANDDDASGQVTSTLMTAVGTVLAEIDAALFRLAIGSFGICQRCSRTIPSDRLEAIPMACLCLQCQYREESRGSQPDPVAGEPTNTVVPPPTSPPPQDRYPTPAADIVDVWGIDSFPASDPPANW
;
A
#
# COMPACT_ATOMS: atom_id res chain seq x y z
N MET A 1 -53.98 24.36 -17.44
CA MET A 1 -53.96 23.07 -18.18
C MET A 1 -52.61 23.00 -18.87
N SER A 2 -51.56 22.39 -18.33
CA SER A 2 -51.49 21.40 -17.29
C SER A 2 -50.22 21.60 -16.46
N ASP A 3 -50.40 21.52 -15.16
CA ASP A 3 -49.38 21.12 -14.21
C ASP A 3 -48.60 19.91 -14.73
N LEU A 4 -47.28 20.02 -14.74
CA LEU A 4 -46.42 18.86 -14.54
C LEU A 4 -45.31 19.26 -13.60
N ASP A 5 -45.71 19.26 -12.33
CA ASP A 5 -44.89 18.84 -11.21
C ASP A 5 -43.98 17.67 -11.64
N GLN A 6 -42.71 17.97 -11.90
CA GLN A 6 -41.70 16.93 -12.02
C GLN A 6 -40.88 16.95 -10.74
N ALA A 7 -41.43 16.23 -9.76
CA ALA A 7 -40.79 15.90 -8.50
C ALA A 7 -39.32 15.48 -8.71
N ALA A 8 -38.43 16.18 -8.01
CA ALA A 8 -37.02 15.82 -7.89
C ALA A 8 -36.88 14.42 -7.26
N PRO A 9 -35.99 13.56 -7.76
CA PRO A 9 -35.80 12.23 -7.20
C PRO A 9 -35.26 12.33 -5.75
N PRO A 10 -35.81 11.54 -4.79
CA PRO A 10 -35.36 11.56 -3.42
C PRO A 10 -34.00 10.88 -3.25
N SER A 11 -33.15 11.51 -2.42
CA SER A 11 -31.88 11.04 -1.84
C SER A 11 -30.62 11.09 -2.70
N ALA A 12 -30.15 12.30 -2.99
CA ALA A 12 -28.73 12.52 -3.29
C ALA A 12 -27.87 12.24 -2.03
N PRO A 13 -26.87 11.33 -2.08
CA PRO A 13 -25.95 11.15 -0.97
C PRO A 13 -25.12 12.42 -0.78
N ARG A 14 -25.10 12.94 0.45
CA ARG A 14 -24.39 14.17 0.83
C ARG A 14 -22.89 14.05 0.47
N GLY A 15 -22.43 14.91 -0.43
CA GLY A 15 -21.03 15.31 -0.54
C GLY A 15 -20.04 14.23 -0.97
N ARG A 16 -20.35 13.43 -2.00
CA ARG A 16 -19.28 12.74 -2.72
C ARG A 16 -18.46 13.81 -3.45
N ARG A 17 -17.23 14.08 -3.00
CA ARG A 17 -16.24 14.80 -3.84
C ARG A 17 -16.16 14.00 -5.14
N VAL A 18 -16.69 14.55 -6.22
CA VAL A 18 -16.54 13.99 -7.55
C VAL A 18 -15.05 14.03 -7.83
N VAL A 19 -14.41 12.86 -7.79
CA VAL A 19 -13.03 12.72 -8.23
C VAL A 19 -13.02 13.18 -9.68
N ASP A 20 -12.28 14.24 -9.99
CA ASP A 20 -12.16 14.75 -11.36
C ASP A 20 -11.46 13.69 -12.22
N SER A 21 -12.23 12.85 -12.88
CA SER A 21 -11.72 11.75 -13.70
C SER A 21 -10.89 12.28 -14.87
N GLN A 22 -11.22 13.47 -15.40
CA GLN A 22 -10.55 14.03 -16.55
C GLN A 22 -9.14 14.51 -16.22
N ARG A 23 -8.92 15.15 -15.06
CA ARG A 23 -7.57 15.54 -14.64
C ARG A 23 -6.65 14.31 -14.53
N PHE A 24 -7.16 13.23 -13.95
CA PHE A 24 -6.40 11.98 -13.79
C PHE A 24 -6.16 11.27 -15.13
N ARG A 25 -7.09 11.36 -16.07
CA ARG A 25 -6.93 10.80 -17.42
C ARG A 25 -5.78 11.45 -18.16
N VAL A 26 -5.74 12.78 -18.17
CA VAL A 26 -4.67 13.54 -18.82
C VAL A 26 -3.31 13.23 -18.20
N GLU A 27 -3.24 13.19 -16.86
CA GLU A 27 -2.02 12.85 -16.14
C GLU A 27 -1.52 11.44 -16.48
N LEU A 28 -2.40 10.43 -16.41
CA LEU A 28 -2.05 9.04 -16.71
C LEU A 28 -1.63 8.85 -18.18
N GLU A 29 -2.26 9.56 -19.12
CA GLU A 29 -1.86 9.56 -20.54
C GLU A 29 -0.45 10.15 -20.73
N GLN A 30 -0.12 11.25 -20.04
CA GLN A 30 1.21 11.84 -20.07
C GLN A 30 2.25 10.87 -19.50
N GLN A 31 1.96 10.27 -18.34
CA GLN A 31 2.81 9.27 -17.71
C GLN A 31 3.05 8.03 -18.59
N ARG A 32 2.01 7.57 -19.29
CA ARG A 32 2.10 6.45 -20.24
C ARG A 32 3.04 6.79 -21.39
N ARG A 33 2.83 7.97 -22.02
CA ARG A 33 3.65 8.43 -23.15
C ARG A 33 5.12 8.52 -22.77
N PHE A 34 5.41 9.16 -21.65
CA PHE A 34 6.78 9.33 -21.16
C PHE A 34 7.48 7.98 -20.95
N ARG A 35 6.81 7.02 -20.30
CA ARG A 35 7.39 5.68 -20.08
C ARG A 35 7.60 4.89 -21.36
N LEU A 36 6.69 5.00 -22.33
CA LEU A 36 6.86 4.36 -23.64
C LEU A 36 8.03 4.93 -24.42
N GLU A 37 8.22 6.25 -24.36
CA GLU A 37 9.36 6.93 -24.97
C GLU A 37 10.67 6.45 -24.33
N GLN A 38 10.73 6.39 -23.00
CA GLN A 38 11.90 5.85 -22.28
C GLN A 38 12.22 4.41 -22.67
N LEU A 39 11.21 3.54 -22.76
CA LEU A 39 11.41 2.16 -23.22
C LEU A 39 11.92 2.09 -24.65
N THR A 40 11.35 2.92 -25.53
CA THR A 40 11.76 2.95 -26.94
C THR A 40 13.23 3.34 -27.06
N GLN A 41 13.67 4.36 -26.31
CA GLN A 41 15.06 4.79 -26.29
C GLN A 41 15.99 3.66 -25.80
N LEU A 42 15.65 3.02 -24.68
CA LEU A 42 16.45 1.91 -24.14
C LEU A 42 16.59 0.77 -25.15
N VAL A 43 15.53 0.41 -25.85
CA VAL A 43 15.56 -0.65 -26.89
C VAL A 43 16.44 -0.24 -28.06
N CYS A 44 16.38 1.02 -28.51
CA CYS A 44 17.25 1.50 -29.57
C CYS A 44 18.73 1.46 -29.14
N ASP A 45 19.04 1.84 -27.90
CA ASP A 45 20.39 1.85 -27.37
C ASP A 45 20.98 0.43 -27.26
N THR A 46 20.18 -0.56 -26.84
CA THR A 46 20.63 -1.96 -26.74
C THR A 46 20.78 -2.61 -28.11
N THR A 47 19.82 -2.42 -29.02
CA THR A 47 19.91 -3.00 -30.38
C THR A 47 21.06 -2.43 -31.21
N ALA A 48 21.51 -1.20 -30.93
CA ALA A 48 22.68 -0.61 -31.56
C ALA A 48 24.01 -1.15 -31.00
N ALA A 49 24.02 -1.60 -29.74
CA ALA A 49 25.16 -2.18 -29.06
C ALA A 49 25.08 -3.72 -29.10
N ASN A 50 25.52 -4.35 -30.21
CA ASN A 50 25.54 -5.81 -30.38
C ASN A 50 25.96 -6.55 -29.08
N ASP A 51 25.00 -7.28 -28.49
CA ASP A 51 24.96 -7.59 -27.05
C ASP A 51 26.11 -8.48 -26.54
N ASP A 52 26.72 -8.04 -25.44
CA ASP A 52 27.48 -8.84 -24.47
C ASP A 52 26.48 -9.37 -23.40
N ASP A 53 26.53 -10.66 -23.06
CA ASP A 53 25.46 -11.41 -22.35
C ASP A 53 25.04 -10.79 -21.00
N ALA A 54 25.96 -10.12 -20.31
CA ALA A 54 25.71 -9.45 -19.03
C ALA A 54 24.81 -8.20 -19.17
N SER A 55 24.88 -7.47 -20.30
CA SER A 55 24.06 -6.28 -20.54
C SER A 55 22.59 -6.65 -20.87
N GLY A 56 22.39 -7.80 -21.51
CA GLY A 56 21.07 -8.31 -21.88
C GLY A 56 20.16 -8.66 -20.70
N GLN A 57 20.72 -9.21 -19.62
CA GLN A 57 19.91 -9.56 -18.43
C GLN A 57 19.40 -8.34 -17.68
N VAL A 58 20.25 -7.31 -17.52
CA VAL A 58 19.87 -6.05 -16.84
C VAL A 58 18.80 -5.32 -17.63
N THR A 59 18.94 -5.26 -18.96
CA THR A 59 17.97 -4.59 -19.83
C THR A 59 16.63 -5.32 -19.84
N SER A 60 16.62 -6.66 -19.90
CA SER A 60 15.41 -7.48 -19.84
C SER A 60 14.62 -7.31 -18.52
N THR A 61 15.31 -7.30 -17.38
CA THR A 61 14.66 -7.08 -16.07
C THR A 61 14.05 -5.68 -15.97
N LEU A 62 14.75 -4.65 -16.46
CA LEU A 62 14.23 -3.29 -16.53
C LEU A 62 13.01 -3.19 -17.45
N MET A 63 13.05 -3.80 -18.64
CA MET A 63 11.92 -3.81 -19.57
C MET A 63 10.68 -4.47 -18.95
N THR A 64 10.89 -5.57 -18.22
CA THR A 64 9.81 -6.26 -17.51
C THR A 64 9.19 -5.35 -16.44
N ALA A 65 10.02 -4.68 -15.63
CA ALA A 65 9.55 -3.77 -14.59
C ALA A 65 8.80 -2.54 -15.15
N VAL A 66 9.23 -1.98 -16.28
CA VAL A 66 8.47 -0.88 -16.91
C VAL A 66 7.17 -1.39 -17.53
N GLY A 67 7.19 -2.59 -18.11
CA GLY A 67 6.00 -3.23 -18.67
C GLY A 67 4.88 -3.45 -17.64
N THR A 68 5.22 -3.88 -16.41
CA THR A 68 4.23 -4.04 -15.34
C THR A 68 3.61 -2.69 -14.96
N VAL A 69 4.41 -1.65 -14.82
CA VAL A 69 3.90 -0.30 -14.50
C VAL A 69 3.03 0.26 -15.63
N LEU A 70 3.40 0.05 -16.89
CA LEU A 70 2.55 0.43 -18.03
C LEU A 70 1.20 -0.28 -18.01
N ALA A 71 1.18 -1.57 -17.65
CA ALA A 71 -0.06 -2.31 -17.50
C ALA A 71 -0.95 -1.74 -16.38
N GLU A 72 -0.38 -1.29 -15.27
CA GLU A 72 -1.13 -0.62 -14.20
C GLU A 72 -1.75 0.71 -14.65
N ILE A 73 -1.01 1.50 -15.43
CA ILE A 73 -1.49 2.76 -16.01
C ILE A 73 -2.62 2.49 -17.01
N ASP A 74 -2.46 1.50 -17.89
CA ASP A 74 -3.47 1.13 -18.88
C ASP A 74 -4.74 0.60 -18.20
N ALA A 75 -4.60 -0.18 -17.12
CA ALA A 75 -5.73 -0.60 -16.30
C ALA A 75 -6.44 0.59 -15.64
N ALA A 76 -5.70 1.61 -15.18
CA ALA A 76 -6.28 2.81 -14.60
C ALA A 76 -7.02 3.66 -15.65
N LEU A 77 -6.46 3.82 -16.84
CA LEU A 77 -7.10 4.48 -17.98
C LEU A 77 -8.36 3.74 -18.42
N PHE A 78 -8.34 2.41 -18.43
CA PHE A 78 -9.51 1.60 -18.72
C PHE A 78 -10.63 1.85 -17.71
N ARG A 79 -10.31 1.91 -16.40
CA ARG A 79 -11.29 2.25 -15.35
C ARG A 79 -11.91 3.63 -15.52
N LEU A 80 -11.12 4.60 -15.99
CA LEU A 80 -11.60 5.93 -16.32
C LEU A 80 -12.58 5.89 -17.50
N ALA A 81 -12.30 5.08 -18.53
CA ALA A 81 -13.18 4.92 -19.68
C ALA A 81 -14.54 4.29 -19.33
N ILE A 82 -14.55 3.30 -18.43
CA ILE A 82 -15.80 2.66 -17.98
C ILE A 82 -16.49 3.37 -16.80
N GLY A 83 -15.93 4.49 -16.32
CA GLY A 83 -16.50 5.27 -15.22
C GLY A 83 -16.41 4.61 -13.82
N SER A 84 -15.57 3.58 -13.64
CA SER A 84 -15.37 2.91 -12.34
C SER A 84 -14.14 3.42 -11.57
N PHE A 85 -13.53 4.51 -12.04
CA PHE A 85 -12.38 5.11 -11.39
C PHE A 85 -12.68 5.54 -9.95
N GLY A 86 -11.74 5.27 -9.04
CA GLY A 86 -11.91 5.53 -7.61
C GLY A 86 -12.77 4.50 -6.87
N ILE A 87 -13.05 3.33 -7.46
CA ILE A 87 -13.70 2.19 -6.79
C ILE A 87 -12.67 1.07 -6.60
N CYS A 88 -12.57 0.56 -5.37
CA CYS A 88 -11.69 -0.55 -5.03
C CYS A 88 -12.18 -1.85 -5.69
N GLN A 89 -11.29 -2.55 -6.41
CA GLN A 89 -11.66 -3.79 -7.10
C GLN A 89 -11.96 -4.97 -6.16
N ARG A 90 -11.45 -4.95 -4.92
CA ARG A 90 -11.67 -6.05 -3.95
C ARG A 90 -12.92 -5.89 -3.10
N CYS A 91 -13.16 -4.68 -2.59
CA CYS A 91 -14.24 -4.44 -1.63
C CYS A 91 -15.33 -3.51 -2.13
N SER A 92 -15.26 -3.07 -3.40
CA SER A 92 -16.20 -2.16 -4.07
C SER A 92 -16.46 -0.82 -3.36
N ARG A 93 -15.67 -0.50 -2.32
CA ARG A 93 -15.70 0.79 -1.63
C ARG A 93 -14.95 1.84 -2.42
N THR A 94 -15.28 3.10 -2.16
CA THR A 94 -14.59 4.24 -2.79
C THR A 94 -13.20 4.42 -2.21
N ILE A 95 -12.23 4.64 -3.10
CA ILE A 95 -10.84 4.96 -2.77
C ILE A 95 -10.80 6.45 -2.39
N PRO A 96 -10.17 6.80 -1.26
CA PRO A 96 -10.07 8.20 -0.83
C PRO A 96 -9.32 9.04 -1.87
N SER A 97 -9.75 10.30 -2.06
CA SER A 97 -9.14 11.23 -3.02
C SER A 97 -7.64 11.39 -2.80
N ASP A 98 -7.22 11.51 -1.55
CA ASP A 98 -5.83 11.78 -1.15
C ASP A 98 -4.90 10.66 -1.64
N ARG A 99 -5.41 9.42 -1.71
CA ARG A 99 -4.68 8.28 -2.25
C ARG A 99 -4.60 8.29 -3.77
N LEU A 100 -5.67 8.71 -4.45
CA LEU A 100 -5.66 8.86 -5.92
C LEU A 100 -4.77 10.04 -6.36
N GLU A 101 -4.68 11.07 -5.53
CA GLU A 101 -3.77 12.20 -5.74
C GLU A 101 -2.30 11.80 -5.57
N ALA A 102 -2.00 10.95 -4.59
CA ALA A 102 -0.65 10.40 -4.42
C ALA A 102 -0.30 9.30 -5.44
N ILE A 103 -1.25 8.41 -5.74
CA ILE A 103 -1.06 7.21 -6.58
C ILE A 103 -2.28 7.06 -7.51
N PRO A 104 -2.27 7.69 -8.70
CA PRO A 104 -3.44 7.71 -9.60
C PRO A 104 -3.76 6.34 -10.22
N MET A 105 -2.78 5.44 -10.33
CA MET A 105 -2.97 4.06 -10.81
C MET A 105 -3.58 3.11 -9.76
N ALA A 106 -3.79 3.55 -8.52
CA ALA A 106 -4.24 2.69 -7.43
C ALA A 106 -5.57 1.97 -7.73
N CYS A 107 -5.57 0.64 -7.64
CA CYS A 107 -6.72 -0.23 -7.90
C CYS A 107 -7.45 -0.69 -6.62
N LEU A 108 -6.77 -0.63 -5.48
CA LEU A 108 -7.24 -1.07 -4.16
C LEU A 108 -7.31 0.10 -3.18
N CYS A 109 -8.19 0.00 -2.20
CA CYS A 109 -8.13 0.87 -1.02
C CYS A 109 -6.98 0.43 -0.08
N LEU A 110 -6.56 1.31 0.82
CA LEU A 110 -5.44 1.04 1.75
C LEU A 110 -5.59 -0.27 2.53
N GLN A 111 -6.79 -0.54 3.04
CA GLN A 111 -7.11 -1.77 3.76
C GLN A 111 -6.97 -3.03 2.90
N CYS A 112 -7.38 -2.95 1.63
CA CYS A 112 -7.28 -4.04 0.68
C CYS A 112 -5.84 -4.20 0.15
N GLN A 113 -5.07 -3.12 0.03
CA GLN A 113 -3.66 -3.20 -0.32
C GLN A 113 -2.86 -3.86 0.81
N TYR A 114 -3.02 -3.39 2.05
CA TYR A 114 -2.33 -3.97 3.21
C TYR A 114 -2.59 -5.47 3.36
N ARG A 115 -3.83 -5.92 3.11
CA ARG A 115 -4.17 -7.35 3.12
C ARG A 115 -3.52 -8.15 1.99
N GLU A 116 -3.23 -7.54 0.84
CA GLU A 116 -2.55 -8.20 -0.27
C GLU A 116 -1.05 -8.32 0.02
N GLU A 117 -0.44 -7.24 0.49
CA GLU A 117 0.98 -7.21 0.89
C GLU A 117 1.23 -8.20 2.04
N SER A 118 0.35 -8.25 3.05
CA SER A 118 0.45 -9.22 4.15
C SER A 118 0.33 -10.68 3.69
N ARG A 119 -0.34 -10.94 2.56
CA ARG A 119 -0.45 -12.28 1.96
C ARG A 119 0.79 -12.62 1.11
N GLY A 120 1.33 -11.64 0.40
CA GLY A 120 2.56 -11.79 -0.39
C GLY A 120 3.85 -11.79 0.44
N SER A 121 3.83 -11.22 1.65
CA SER A 121 4.92 -11.28 2.63
C SER A 121 4.88 -12.51 3.54
N GLN A 122 4.01 -13.50 3.29
CA GLN A 122 4.30 -14.84 3.77
C GLN A 122 5.46 -15.34 2.91
N PRO A 123 6.71 -15.42 3.43
CA PRO A 123 7.75 -16.11 2.68
C PRO A 123 7.25 -17.53 2.38
N ASP A 124 7.55 -18.05 1.19
CA ASP A 124 7.36 -19.47 0.91
C ASP A 124 7.90 -20.28 2.10
N PRO A 125 7.12 -21.22 2.69
CA PRO A 125 7.66 -22.07 3.73
C PRO A 125 8.76 -22.91 3.09
N VAL A 126 10.01 -22.50 3.31
CA VAL A 126 11.17 -23.35 3.04
C VAL A 126 10.87 -24.70 3.68
N ALA A 127 10.88 -25.74 2.86
CA ALA A 127 10.60 -27.08 3.30
C ALA A 127 11.63 -27.50 4.36
N GLY A 128 11.20 -27.54 5.62
CA GLY A 128 11.86 -28.27 6.71
C GLY A 128 12.35 -27.41 7.86
N GLU A 129 11.50 -27.21 8.88
CA GLU A 129 11.82 -27.46 10.30
C GLU A 129 10.55 -27.28 11.17
N PRO A 130 10.14 -28.27 11.97
CA PRO A 130 8.91 -28.17 12.76
C PRO A 130 9.15 -27.38 14.06
N THR A 131 8.79 -26.10 14.08
CA THR A 131 8.54 -25.41 15.35
C THR A 131 7.09 -25.64 15.77
N ASN A 132 6.94 -26.37 16.87
CA ASN A 132 5.66 -26.64 17.52
C ASN A 132 5.16 -25.37 18.24
N THR A 133 4.34 -24.56 17.57
CA THR A 133 3.64 -23.43 18.19
C THR A 133 2.24 -23.83 18.60
N VAL A 134 2.01 -23.97 19.90
CA VAL A 134 0.68 -24.06 20.49
C VAL A 134 0.01 -22.69 20.39
N VAL A 135 -1.10 -22.60 19.65
CA VAL A 135 -2.00 -21.43 19.66
C VAL A 135 -3.26 -21.78 20.45
N PRO A 136 -3.53 -21.18 21.62
CA PRO A 136 -4.78 -21.41 22.34
C PRO A 136 -5.96 -20.67 21.69
N PRO A 137 -7.20 -21.17 21.84
CA PRO A 137 -8.39 -20.60 21.20
C PRO A 137 -8.82 -19.25 21.83
N PRO A 138 -9.40 -18.31 21.05
CA PRO A 138 -9.93 -17.07 21.60
C PRO A 138 -11.23 -17.37 22.35
N THR A 139 -11.27 -17.05 23.63
CA THR A 139 -12.47 -17.22 24.46
C THR A 139 -12.83 -15.86 25.05
N SER A 140 -13.91 -15.25 24.59
CA SER A 140 -14.50 -14.02 25.18
C SER A 140 -16.00 -14.08 24.90
N PRO A 141 -16.90 -13.55 25.77
CA PRO A 141 -17.00 -12.09 26.01
C PRO A 141 -17.59 -11.69 27.41
N PRO A 142 -18.19 -10.49 27.64
CA PRO A 142 -17.62 -9.19 28.06
C PRO A 142 -18.12 -8.72 29.49
N PRO A 143 -18.28 -7.40 29.76
CA PRO A 143 -17.61 -6.52 30.75
C PRO A 143 -18.19 -6.64 32.20
N GLN A 144 -17.80 -5.96 33.30
CA GLN A 144 -17.97 -4.52 33.65
C GLN A 144 -17.30 -4.25 35.03
N ASP A 145 -16.92 -2.99 35.28
CA ASP A 145 -16.69 -2.37 36.61
C ASP A 145 -15.67 -2.96 37.58
N ARG A 146 -14.38 -2.63 37.35
CA ARG A 146 -13.44 -2.29 38.45
C ARG A 146 -12.13 -1.75 37.90
N TYR A 147 -12.03 -0.44 37.74
CA TYR A 147 -10.73 0.22 37.93
C TYR A 147 -10.63 0.62 39.40
N PRO A 148 -9.81 -0.07 40.20
CA PRO A 148 -9.07 0.58 41.26
C PRO A 148 -7.60 0.59 40.85
N THR A 149 -7.05 1.77 40.60
CA THR A 149 -5.59 1.96 40.71
C THR A 149 -5.15 1.56 42.12
N PRO A 150 -4.03 0.86 42.27
CA PRO A 150 -2.95 1.53 42.97
C PRO A 150 -1.56 1.29 42.39
N ALA A 151 -0.73 2.30 42.61
CA ALA A 151 0.69 2.35 42.34
C ALA A 151 1.47 1.22 43.03
N ALA A 152 2.38 0.60 42.28
CA ALA A 152 3.76 0.24 42.67
C ALA A 152 4.39 -0.64 41.58
N ASP A 153 5.69 -0.44 41.35
CA ASP A 153 6.64 -1.40 40.77
C ASP A 153 6.70 -1.58 39.24
N ILE A 154 7.03 -0.48 38.55
CA ILE A 154 7.69 -0.49 37.22
C ILE A 154 9.22 -0.72 37.34
N VAL A 155 9.79 -0.78 38.54
CA VAL A 155 11.24 -0.92 38.76
C VAL A 155 11.56 -2.34 39.22
N ASP A 156 11.49 -3.32 38.31
CA ASP A 156 12.08 -4.64 38.61
C ASP A 156 12.52 -5.44 37.36
N VAL A 157 12.78 -4.76 36.23
CA VAL A 157 13.24 -5.44 34.99
C VAL A 157 14.67 -5.08 34.60
N TRP A 158 15.27 -4.03 35.16
CA TRP A 158 16.66 -3.67 34.88
C TRP A 158 17.40 -3.31 36.17
N GLY A 159 18.04 -4.33 36.76
CA GLY A 159 18.85 -4.19 37.96
C GLY A 159 19.86 -3.05 37.84
N ILE A 160 19.83 -2.16 38.82
CA ILE A 160 20.85 -1.15 39.08
C ILE A 160 22.10 -1.89 39.56
N ASP A 161 22.91 -2.32 38.59
CA ASP A 161 24.26 -2.76 38.85
C ASP A 161 25.11 -1.51 39.17
N SER A 162 25.56 -1.46 40.42
CA SER A 162 26.98 -1.31 40.70
C SER A 162 27.66 -0.09 40.07
N PHE A 163 27.31 1.11 40.52
CA PHE A 163 28.26 2.25 40.55
C PHE A 163 28.86 2.36 41.96
N PRO A 164 29.98 1.67 42.27
CA PRO A 164 30.64 1.86 43.55
C PRO A 164 31.40 3.20 43.55
N ALA A 165 30.81 4.20 44.21
CA ALA A 165 31.57 5.30 44.77
C ALA A 165 32.30 4.77 46.01
N SER A 166 33.62 4.59 45.91
CA SER A 166 34.50 4.47 47.07
C SER A 166 35.86 5.04 46.69
N ASP A 167 36.19 6.14 47.35
CA ASP A 167 37.43 6.91 47.22
C ASP A 167 38.68 6.03 47.34
N PRO A 168 39.79 6.38 46.65
CA PRO A 168 41.03 5.64 46.74
C PRO A 168 41.79 6.01 48.03
N PRO A 169 42.28 5.03 48.83
CA PRO A 169 43.35 5.31 49.76
C PRO A 169 44.73 5.21 49.09
N ALA A 170 45.59 6.11 49.56
CA ALA A 170 46.90 6.47 49.06
C ALA A 170 48.03 5.45 49.32
N ASN A 171 49.17 5.71 48.66
CA ASN A 171 50.53 5.15 48.83
C ASN A 171 50.67 3.68 48.41
N TRP A 172 51.68 3.26 47.63
CA TRP A 172 53.11 3.58 47.61
C TRP A 172 53.67 3.37 46.19
#